data_AF-A0A7X1B2E7-F1
#
_entry.id   AF-A0A7X1B2E7-F1
#
_cell.length_a   1.000
_cell.length_b   1.000
_cell.length_c   1.000
_cell.angle_alpha   90.00
_cell.angle_beta   90.00
_cell.angle_gamma   90.00
#
_symmetry.space_group_name_H-M   'P 1'
#
loop_
_entity.id
_entity.type
_entity.pdbx_description
1 polymer ?
#
loop_
_entity_poly.entity_id
_entity_poly.type
_entity_poly.pdbx_seq_one_letter_code
_entity_poly.pdbx_strand_id
1 'polypeptide(L)'
;MEATKITGIDTNCVTEPRNDGTPGSALYTVPLKLNKTPSQLWAKIFVHTWNSPPQYTSMHRPGIASVRGDRIILNGTTLDEVDKTHKATLKLCIEEADKKEQETIRRHEEARRIEKEKSDQWRRETKERADGISFD
;
A
#
# COMPACT_ATOMS: atom_id res chain seq x y z
N MET A 1 -14.42 -4.07 4.81
CA MET A 1 -13.41 -4.43 3.78
C MET A 1 -12.61 -5.60 4.31
N GLU A 2 -12.42 -6.66 3.52
CA GLU A 2 -11.55 -7.78 3.90
C GLU A 2 -10.09 -7.30 3.98
N ALA A 3 -9.31 -7.80 4.95
CA ALA A 3 -7.88 -7.52 5.06
C ALA A 3 -7.10 -8.09 3.86
N THR A 4 -6.02 -7.43 3.49
CA THR A 4 -5.15 -7.88 2.39
C THR A 4 -4.28 -9.03 2.91
N LYS A 5 -4.18 -10.13 2.15
CA LYS A 5 -3.33 -11.28 2.51
C LYS A 5 -2.70 -11.91 1.28
N ILE A 6 -1.50 -12.45 1.45
CA ILE A 6 -0.86 -13.29 0.43
C ILE A 6 -1.54 -14.66 0.42
N THR A 7 -1.96 -15.10 -0.76
CA THR A 7 -2.59 -16.41 -0.97
C THR A 7 -1.62 -17.46 -1.49
N GLY A 8 -0.50 -17.04 -2.09
CA GLY A 8 0.54 -17.93 -2.60
C GLY A 8 1.51 -17.23 -3.54
N ILE A 9 2.36 -18.01 -4.21
CA ILE A 9 3.28 -17.55 -5.25
C ILE A 9 2.65 -17.85 -6.62
N ASP A 10 2.77 -16.91 -7.56
CA ASP A 10 2.35 -17.15 -8.95
C ASP A 10 3.46 -17.86 -9.73
N THR A 11 3.52 -19.19 -9.63
CA THR A 11 4.59 -20.00 -10.23
C THR A 11 4.74 -19.82 -11.74
N ASN A 12 3.65 -19.52 -12.45
CA ASN A 12 3.66 -19.26 -13.90
C ASN A 12 4.33 -17.94 -14.28
N CYS A 13 4.55 -17.05 -13.30
CA CYS A 13 5.15 -15.73 -13.51
C CYS A 13 6.49 -15.57 -12.77
N VAL A 14 7.00 -16.64 -12.15
CA VAL A 14 8.38 -16.67 -11.64
C VAL A 14 9.32 -16.67 -12.84
N THR A 15 10.32 -15.80 -12.83
CA THR A 15 11.30 -15.74 -13.93
C THR A 15 12.48 -16.67 -13.65
N GLU A 16 13.16 -17.12 -14.71
CA GLU A 16 14.42 -17.82 -14.57
C GLU A 16 15.54 -16.87 -14.12
N PRO A 17 16.48 -17.32 -13.27
CA PRO A 17 17.71 -16.58 -13.00
C PRO A 17 18.60 -16.53 -14.25
N ARG A 18 19.42 -15.49 -14.36
CA ARG A 18 20.37 -15.34 -15.48
C ARG A 18 21.51 -16.35 -15.44
N ASN A 19 21.99 -16.68 -14.24
CA ASN A 19 23.09 -17.63 -14.00
C ASN A 19 24.37 -17.40 -14.84
N ASP A 20 24.66 -16.14 -15.21
CA ASP A 20 25.81 -15.75 -16.05
C ASP A 20 27.10 -15.52 -15.24
N GLY A 21 27.11 -15.81 -13.94
CA GLY A 21 28.26 -15.62 -13.06
C GLY A 21 28.48 -14.18 -12.59
N THR A 22 27.71 -13.21 -13.08
CA THR A 22 27.76 -11.83 -12.58
C THR A 22 27.10 -11.72 -11.20
N PRO A 23 27.48 -10.72 -10.37
CA PRO A 23 26.83 -10.50 -9.08
C PRO A 23 25.31 -10.35 -9.22
N GLY A 24 24.55 -11.13 -8.43
CA GLY A 24 23.09 -11.14 -8.44
C GLY A 24 22.45 -11.94 -9.59
N SER A 25 23.23 -12.64 -10.42
CA SER A 25 22.72 -13.44 -11.55
C SER A 25 21.84 -14.62 -11.15
N ALA A 26 21.95 -15.10 -9.91
CA ALA A 26 21.09 -16.15 -9.33
C ALA A 26 19.74 -15.61 -8.82
N LEU A 27 19.55 -14.29 -8.77
CA LEU A 27 18.30 -13.66 -8.31
C LEU A 27 17.31 -13.55 -9.47
N TYR A 28 16.03 -13.62 -9.13
CA TYR A 28 14.94 -13.58 -10.10
C TYR A 28 13.71 -12.87 -9.54
N THR A 29 12.66 -12.77 -10.35
CA THR A 29 11.38 -12.19 -9.98
C THR A 29 10.48 -13.23 -9.34
N VAL A 30 9.99 -12.93 -8.14
CA VAL A 30 9.01 -13.73 -7.40
C VAL A 30 7.71 -12.92 -7.23
N PRO A 31 6.65 -13.27 -7.99
CA PRO A 31 5.32 -12.69 -7.82
C PRO A 31 4.51 -13.42 -6.73
N LEU A 32 3.97 -12.65 -5.78
CA LEU A 32 3.12 -13.11 -4.68
C LEU A 32 1.67 -12.68 -4.96
N LYS A 33 0.74 -13.64 -4.98
CA LYS A 33 -0.70 -13.37 -5.19
C LYS A 33 -1.33 -12.84 -3.90
N LEU A 34 -2.19 -11.84 -4.05
CA LEU A 34 -3.05 -11.32 -3.00
C LEU A 34 -4.47 -11.85 -3.15
N ASN A 35 -5.25 -11.84 -2.06
CA ASN A 35 -6.67 -12.20 -2.09
C ASN A 35 -7.57 -11.17 -2.81
N LYS A 36 -7.05 -9.98 -3.12
CA LYS A 36 -7.75 -8.89 -3.80
C LYS A 36 -6.74 -7.94 -4.45
N THR A 37 -7.21 -7.11 -5.38
CA THR A 37 -6.44 -5.96 -5.87
C THR A 37 -6.47 -4.84 -4.83
N PRO A 38 -5.32 -4.46 -4.22
CA PRO A 38 -5.26 -3.35 -3.28
C PRO A 38 -5.40 -2.00 -4.00
N SER A 39 -5.69 -0.94 -3.23
CA SER A 39 -5.75 0.41 -3.79
C SER A 39 -4.35 0.93 -4.15
N GLN A 40 -4.30 2.02 -4.94
CA GLN A 40 -3.04 2.71 -5.21
C GLN A 40 -2.39 3.30 -3.96
N LEU A 41 -3.18 3.76 -2.99
CA LEU A 41 -2.67 4.28 -1.72
C LEU A 41 -2.00 3.16 -0.93
N TRP A 42 -2.69 2.03 -0.80
CA TRP A 42 -2.14 0.83 -0.18
C TRP A 42 -0.82 0.39 -0.82
N ALA A 43 -0.79 0.31 -2.16
CA ALA A 43 0.41 -0.07 -2.90
C ALA A 43 1.60 0.85 -2.62
N LYS A 44 1.38 2.17 -2.56
CA LYS A 44 2.42 3.15 -2.21
C LYS A 44 2.90 2.96 -0.79
N ILE A 45 1.99 2.77 0.17
CA ILE A 45 2.35 2.54 1.57
C ILE A 45 3.13 1.24 1.71
N PHE A 46 2.69 0.16 1.07
CA PHE A 46 3.37 -1.14 1.12
C PHE A 46 4.82 -1.02 0.61
N VAL A 47 5.04 -0.41 -0.57
CA VAL A 47 6.39 -0.25 -1.13
C VAL A 47 7.27 0.63 -0.24
N HIS A 48 6.71 1.70 0.32
CA HIS A 48 7.43 2.54 1.28
C HIS A 48 7.83 1.77 2.54
N THR A 49 6.89 1.02 3.12
CA THR A 49 7.13 0.18 4.30
C THR A 49 8.11 -0.95 3.98
N TRP A 50 8.07 -1.55 2.79
CA TRP A 50 9.07 -2.52 2.39
C TRP A 50 10.47 -1.91 2.36
N ASN A 51 10.62 -0.70 1.85
CA ASN A 51 11.94 -0.04 1.78
C ASN A 51 12.47 0.34 3.17
N SER A 52 11.58 0.58 4.12
CA SER A 52 11.90 0.90 5.51
C SER A 52 11.04 0.07 6.47
N PRO A 53 11.32 -1.23 6.62
CA PRO A 53 10.43 -2.15 7.32
C PRO A 53 10.37 -1.84 8.83
N PRO A 54 9.25 -2.17 9.50
CA PRO A 54 9.13 -2.03 10.96
C PRO A 54 10.19 -2.84 11.73
N GLN A 55 10.70 -3.90 11.12
CA GLN A 55 11.78 -4.73 11.64
C GLN A 55 12.80 -5.01 10.53
N TYR A 56 14.06 -4.65 10.78
CA TYR A 56 15.16 -4.92 9.87
C TYR A 56 15.78 -6.30 10.11
N THR A 57 16.11 -6.98 9.01
CA THR A 57 17.00 -8.14 9.02
C THR A 57 18.23 -7.82 8.18
N SER A 58 19.38 -8.45 8.48
CA SER A 58 20.62 -8.24 7.72
C SER A 58 20.51 -8.64 6.24
N MET A 59 19.55 -9.51 5.91
CA MET A 59 19.28 -9.98 4.55
C MET A 59 18.15 -9.21 3.86
N HIS A 60 17.60 -8.17 4.48
CA HIS A 60 16.56 -7.35 3.87
C HIS A 60 17.10 -6.53 2.70
N ARG A 61 16.39 -6.52 1.57
CA ARG A 61 16.78 -5.79 0.35
C ARG A 61 15.73 -4.72 0.03
N PRO A 62 16.00 -3.44 0.33
CA PRO A 62 15.16 -2.34 -0.13
C PRO A 62 15.14 -2.24 -1.66
N GLY A 63 14.08 -1.67 -2.21
CA GLY A 63 13.97 -1.33 -3.64
C GLY A 63 13.53 -2.47 -4.57
N ILE A 64 13.46 -3.71 -4.08
CA ILE A 64 13.07 -4.86 -4.93
C ILE A 64 11.56 -5.06 -5.04
N ALA A 65 10.75 -4.41 -4.20
CA ALA A 65 9.32 -4.63 -4.14
C ALA A 65 8.52 -3.63 -4.98
N SER A 66 7.51 -4.13 -5.69
CA SER A 66 6.47 -3.33 -6.33
C SER A 66 5.11 -4.02 -6.23
N VAL A 67 4.02 -3.30 -6.51
CA VAL A 67 2.66 -3.86 -6.52
C VAL A 67 2.02 -3.61 -7.88
N ARG A 68 1.50 -4.65 -8.53
CA ARG A 68 0.79 -4.57 -9.81
C ARG A 68 -0.44 -5.47 -9.79
N GLY A 69 -1.61 -4.87 -9.99
CA GLY A 69 -2.88 -5.61 -9.88
C GLY A 69 -3.01 -6.24 -8.49
N ASP A 70 -3.33 -7.52 -8.46
CA ASP A 70 -3.44 -8.36 -7.26
C ASP A 70 -2.10 -9.03 -6.86
N ARG A 71 -0.95 -8.49 -7.30
CA ARG A 71 0.35 -9.10 -7.03
C ARG A 71 1.34 -8.14 -6.38
N ILE A 72 2.07 -8.64 -5.39
CA ILE A 72 3.35 -8.05 -4.97
C ILE A 72 4.45 -8.71 -5.80
N ILE A 73 5.33 -7.92 -6.40
CA ILE A 73 6.44 -8.40 -7.21
C ILE A 73 7.74 -8.09 -6.47
N LEU A 74 8.50 -9.13 -6.12
CA LEU A 74 9.87 -8.99 -5.61
C LEU A 74 10.84 -9.29 -6.76
N ASN A 75 11.54 -8.28 -7.26
CA ASN A 75 12.50 -8.40 -8.37
C ASN A 75 13.93 -8.31 -7.84
N GLY A 76 14.60 -9.45 -7.70
CA GLY A 76 15.93 -9.52 -7.11
C GLY A 76 15.95 -10.33 -5.80
N THR A 77 15.24 -11.46 -5.78
CA THR A 77 15.25 -12.41 -4.66
C THR A 77 15.19 -13.86 -5.18
N THR A 78 14.98 -14.83 -4.29
CA THR A 78 14.75 -16.24 -4.60
C THR A 78 13.58 -16.79 -3.78
N LEU A 79 13.00 -17.92 -4.18
CA LEU A 79 11.98 -18.62 -3.38
C LEU A 79 12.48 -18.98 -1.98
N ASP A 80 13.76 -19.37 -1.87
CA ASP A 80 14.43 -19.69 -0.61
C ASP A 80 14.51 -18.48 0.32
N GLU A 81 14.94 -17.33 -0.20
CA GLU A 81 14.95 -16.07 0.56
C GLU A 81 13.53 -15.65 0.94
N VAL A 82 12.55 -15.87 0.06
CA VAL A 82 11.15 -15.57 0.36
C VAL A 82 10.66 -16.37 1.57
N ASP A 83 10.91 -17.67 1.60
CA ASP A 83 10.45 -18.51 2.72
C ASP A 83 11.24 -18.27 4.02
N LYS A 84 12.58 -18.17 3.94
CA LYS A 84 13.45 -18.09 5.11
C LYS A 84 13.57 -16.69 5.70
N THR A 85 13.52 -15.65 4.85
CA THR A 85 13.86 -14.28 5.25
C THR A 85 12.68 -13.33 5.10
N HIS A 86 12.06 -13.27 3.92
CA HIS A 86 11.13 -12.18 3.60
C HIS A 86 9.71 -12.41 4.10
N LYS A 87 9.31 -13.65 4.39
CA LYS A 87 7.94 -14.01 4.81
C LYS A 87 7.43 -13.20 5.99
N ALA A 88 8.26 -13.00 7.02
CA ALA A 88 7.88 -12.22 8.19
C ALA A 88 7.74 -10.73 7.85
N THR A 89 8.72 -10.17 7.13
CA THR A 89 8.70 -8.78 6.68
C THR A 89 7.51 -8.48 5.77
N LEU A 90 7.16 -9.39 4.85
CA LEU A 90 5.99 -9.27 3.97
C LEU A 90 4.70 -9.12 4.78
N LYS A 91 4.50 -9.96 5.81
CA LYS A 91 3.33 -9.88 6.69
C LYS A 91 3.27 -8.54 7.41
N LEU A 92 4.37 -8.11 8.02
CA LEU A 92 4.45 -6.81 8.70
C LEU A 92 4.15 -5.63 7.76
N CYS A 93 4.68 -5.66 6.54
CA CYS A 93 4.43 -4.62 5.55
C CYS A 93 2.95 -4.57 5.11
N ILE A 94 2.31 -5.73 4.97
CA ILE A 94 0.88 -5.83 4.64
C ILE A 94 0.01 -5.28 5.77
N GLU A 95 0.28 -5.69 7.02
CA GLU A 95 -0.46 -5.23 8.19
C GLU A 95 -0.35 -3.71 8.36
N GLU A 96 0.86 -3.17 8.20
CA GLU A 96 1.11 -1.74 8.30
C GLU A 96 0.46 -0.96 7.15
N ALA A 97 0.44 -1.51 5.94
CA ALA A 97 -0.24 -0.91 4.80
C ALA A 97 -1.77 -0.87 4.98
N ASP A 98 -2.38 -1.98 5.42
CA ASP A 98 -3.81 -2.05 5.75
C ASP A 98 -4.16 -1.03 6.85
N LYS A 99 -3.36 -0.96 7.91
CA LYS A 99 -3.58 -0.02 9.02
C LYS A 99 -3.52 1.44 8.58
N LYS A 100 -2.44 1.84 7.90
CA LYS A 100 -2.23 3.23 7.46
C LYS A 100 -3.22 3.67 6.40
N GLU A 101 -3.62 2.78 5.50
CA GLU A 101 -4.69 3.07 4.54
C GLU A 101 -6.01 3.36 5.26
N GLN A 102 -6.42 2.49 6.18
CA GLN A 102 -7.66 2.69 6.94
C GLN A 102 -7.63 4.00 7.75
N GLU A 103 -6.52 4.31 8.39
CA GLU A 103 -6.33 5.57 9.10
C GLU A 103 -6.44 6.78 8.16
N THR A 104 -5.82 6.71 6.99
CA THR A 104 -5.87 7.78 5.99
C THR A 104 -7.30 8.00 5.49
N ILE A 105 -8.03 6.92 5.18
CA ILE A 105 -9.44 7.00 4.75
C ILE A 105 -10.29 7.66 5.84
N ARG A 106 -10.17 7.21 7.10
CA ARG A 106 -10.92 7.78 8.24
C ARG A 106 -10.65 9.28 8.41
N ARG A 107 -9.38 9.69 8.35
CA ARG A 107 -8.99 11.12 8.45
C ARG A 107 -9.61 11.95 7.32
N HIS A 108 -9.62 11.44 6.08
CA HIS A 108 -10.24 12.12 4.94
C HIS A 108 -11.77 12.17 5.01
N GLU A 109 -12.41 11.15 5.55
CA GLU A 109 -13.87 11.14 5.77
C GLU A 109 -14.28 12.15 6.84
N GLU A 110 -13.54 12.19 7.96
CA GLU A 110 -13.77 13.15 9.03
C GLU A 110 -13.55 14.59 8.57
N ALA A 111 -12.45 14.86 7.86
CA ALA A 111 -12.18 16.18 7.29
C ALA A 111 -13.30 16.64 6.34
N ARG A 112 -13.78 15.74 5.45
CA ARG A 112 -14.90 16.03 4.55
C ARG A 112 -16.20 16.30 5.29
N ARG A 113 -16.47 15.59 6.39
CA ARG A 113 -17.65 15.83 7.24
C ARG A 113 -17.59 17.22 7.87
N ILE A 114 -16.46 17.58 8.47
CA ILE A 114 -16.25 18.89 9.11
C ILE A 114 -16.37 20.03 8.08
N GLU A 115 -15.76 19.86 6.90
CA GLU A 115 -15.83 20.86 5.82
C GLU A 115 -17.27 21.06 5.32
N LYS A 116 -18.01 19.96 5.17
CA LYS A 116 -19.43 20.01 4.77
C LYS A 116 -20.27 20.73 5.83
N GLU A 117 -20.12 20.40 7.10
CA GLU A 117 -20.84 21.06 8.21
C GLU A 117 -20.57 22.57 8.25
N LYS A 118 -19.30 22.97 8.10
CA LYS A 118 -18.92 24.39 8.00
C LYS A 118 -19.54 25.08 6.79
N SER A 119 -19.55 24.43 5.63
CA SER A 119 -20.15 24.96 4.41
C SER A 119 -21.67 25.13 4.55
N ASP A 120 -22.34 24.14 5.13
CA ASP A 120 -23.79 24.16 5.36
C ASP A 120 -24.18 25.21 6.43
N GLN A 121 -23.36 25.39 7.46
CA GLN A 121 -23.53 26.49 8.43
C GLN A 121 -23.35 27.85 7.77
N TRP A 122 -22.24 28.05 7.03
CA TRP A 122 -21.97 29.30 6.32
C TRP A 122 -23.11 29.67 5.36
N ARG A 123 -23.64 28.70 4.61
CA ARG A 123 -24.77 28.91 3.70
C ARG A 123 -26.04 29.36 4.42
N ARG A 124 -26.35 28.76 5.58
CA ARG A 124 -27.50 29.16 6.41
C ARG A 124 -27.33 30.60 6.93
N GLU A 125 -26.20 30.90 7.54
CA GLU A 125 -25.90 32.24 8.07
C GLU A 125 -25.90 33.31 6.97
N THR A 126 -25.36 32.97 5.79
CA THR A 126 -25.36 33.89 4.64
C THR A 126 -26.78 34.17 4.16
N LYS A 127 -27.64 33.15 4.09
CA LYS A 127 -29.04 33.31 3.68
C LYS A 127 -29.80 34.21 4.68
N GLU A 128 -29.68 33.94 5.97
CA GLU A 128 -30.32 34.74 7.02
C GLU A 128 -29.89 36.21 6.97
N ARG A 129 -28.60 36.48 6.73
CA ARG A 129 -28.08 37.84 6.57
C ARG A 129 -28.57 38.52 5.29
N ALA A 130 -28.61 37.79 4.18
CA ALA A 130 -29.03 38.33 2.89
C ALA A 130 -30.52 38.71 2.89
N ASP A 131 -31.37 37.91 3.55
CA ASP A 131 -32.82 38.19 3.68
C ASP A 131 -33.10 39.52 4.42
N GLY A 132 -32.15 40.03 5.21
CA GLY A 132 -32.26 41.29 5.94
C GLY A 132 -31.72 42.53 5.21
N ILE A 133 -31.19 42.39 3.99
CA ILE A 133 -30.63 43.52 3.22
C ILE A 133 -31.68 44.00 2.21
N SER A 134 -32.19 45.22 2.42
CA SER A 134 -33.03 45.94 1.43
C SER A 134 -32.19 46.91 0.61
N PHE A 135 -32.57 47.11 -0.66
CA PHE A 135 -31.91 48.03 -1.61
C PHE A 135 -32.84 49.15 -2.10
N ASP A 136 -33.99 49.34 -1.43
CA ASP A 136 -34.89 50.48 -1.65
C ASP A 136 -34.34 51.80 -1.07
#